data_AF-A0A9P6ZTC9-F1
#
_entry.id   AF-A0A9P6ZTC9-F1
#
_cell.length_a   1.000
_cell.length_b   1.000
_cell.length_c   1.000
_cell.angle_alpha   90.00
_cell.angle_beta   90.00
_cell.angle_gamma   90.00
#
_symmetry.space_group_name_H-M   'P 1'
#
loop_
_entity.id
_entity.type
_entity.pdbx_description
1 polymer ?
#
loop_
_entity_poly.entity_id
_entity_poly.type
_entity_poly.pdbx_seq_one_letter_code
_entity_poly.pdbx_strand_id
1 'polypeptide(L)'
;MLRPLIHKTPEEKLQAGHEKCRCYYAKNRDRILSQRRELHVEKNMGPSELEKAIAKALHGSDSDKDGDSDEPETDNSSDIGESDDPLSDLTGCLLTLKVIKDEMLTLIPEPCAFAEGVLLQFINSITYTDDRANNSDQTIVTNMIPMVQGLLNRSIPVQDQILNFCGVSPEFRAADTVSRYLSTTLAYLEDIEFFFGVEGVSGLCVAHSMGELMYQKRLRV
;
A
#
# COMPACT_ATOMS: atom_id res chain seq x y z
N MET A 1 27.86 29.44 -26.74
CA MET A 1 27.35 28.37 -25.84
C MET A 1 28.52 27.85 -25.03
N LEU A 2 28.43 27.90 -23.69
CA LEU A 2 29.48 27.36 -22.83
C LEU A 2 29.47 25.83 -22.92
N ARG A 3 30.65 25.20 -23.00
CA ARG A 3 30.74 23.73 -22.97
C ARG A 3 30.26 23.21 -21.60
N PRO A 4 29.53 22.09 -21.53
CA PRO A 4 29.15 21.47 -20.26
C PRO A 4 30.38 21.17 -19.41
N LEU A 5 30.30 21.48 -18.11
CA LEU A 5 31.34 21.13 -17.14
C LEU A 5 31.42 19.60 -17.01
N ILE A 6 32.60 19.01 -17.16
CA ILE A 6 32.82 17.58 -16.96
C ILE A 6 33.31 17.38 -15.52
N HIS A 7 32.46 16.81 -14.66
CA HIS A 7 32.80 16.46 -13.28
C HIS A 7 33.78 15.29 -13.24
N LYS A 8 34.88 15.42 -12.48
CA LYS A 8 35.97 14.43 -12.46
C LYS A 8 35.78 13.38 -11.37
N THR A 9 35.20 13.76 -10.23
CA THR A 9 35.00 12.87 -9.09
C THR A 9 33.58 12.27 -9.10
N PRO A 10 33.38 11.07 -8.50
CA PRO A 10 32.05 10.49 -8.36
C PRO A 10 31.13 11.32 -7.45
N GLU A 11 31.67 11.94 -6.41
CA GLU A 11 30.91 12.81 -5.50
C GLU A 11 30.38 14.06 -6.21
N GLU A 12 31.21 14.73 -7.02
CA GLU A 12 30.77 15.88 -7.82
C GLU A 12 29.68 15.50 -8.82
N LYS A 13 29.76 14.30 -9.43
CA LYS A 13 28.73 13.80 -10.35
C LYS A 13 27.41 13.57 -9.62
N LEU A 14 27.46 12.99 -8.42
CA LEU A 14 26.28 12.75 -7.59
C LEU A 14 25.62 14.08 -7.20
N GLN A 15 26.41 15.03 -6.70
CA GLN A 15 25.92 16.36 -6.29
C GLN A 15 25.34 17.13 -7.48
N ALA A 16 25.98 17.09 -8.64
CA ALA A 16 25.45 17.69 -9.87
C ALA A 16 24.15 17.01 -10.32
N GLY A 17 24.02 15.70 -10.12
CA GLY A 17 22.79 14.95 -10.33
C GLY A 17 21.65 15.44 -9.42
N HIS A 18 21.90 15.57 -8.12
CA HIS A 18 20.93 16.11 -7.17
C HIS A 18 20.52 17.54 -7.52
N GLU A 19 21.48 18.40 -7.87
CA GLU A 19 21.20 19.78 -8.26
C GLU A 19 20.36 19.86 -9.54
N LYS A 20 20.68 19.03 -10.54
CA LYS A 20 19.90 18.93 -11.77
C LYS A 20 18.47 18.49 -11.47
N CYS A 21 18.28 17.51 -10.59
CA CYS A 21 16.96 17.07 -10.15
C CYS A 21 16.20 18.18 -9.43
N ARG A 22 16.82 18.88 -8.46
CA ARG A 22 16.22 20.03 -7.77
C ARG A 22 15.76 21.10 -8.75
N CYS A 23 16.65 21.51 -9.67
CA CYS A 23 16.34 22.47 -10.72
C CYS A 23 15.19 22.00 -11.63
N TYR A 24 15.17 20.73 -11.99
CA TYR A 24 14.09 20.15 -12.81
C TYR A 24 12.74 20.19 -12.08
N TYR A 25 12.70 19.75 -10.83
CA TYR A 25 11.46 19.76 -10.02
C TYR A 25 10.99 21.18 -9.75
N ALA A 26 11.88 22.12 -9.46
CA ALA A 26 11.53 23.52 -9.27
C ALA A 26 10.92 24.13 -10.55
N LYS A 27 11.52 23.86 -11.72
CA LYS A 27 11.03 24.37 -13.01
C LYS A 27 9.71 23.73 -13.46
N ASN A 28 9.46 22.47 -13.10
CA ASN A 28 8.29 21.71 -13.56
C ASN A 28 7.25 21.47 -12.47
N ARG A 29 7.37 22.13 -11.32
CA ARG A 29 6.52 21.88 -10.13
C ARG A 29 5.04 21.92 -10.48
N ASP A 30 4.58 22.98 -11.12
CA ASP A 30 3.16 23.19 -11.41
C ASP A 30 2.62 22.19 -12.43
N ARG A 31 3.42 21.85 -13.45
CA ARG A 31 3.06 20.83 -14.44
C ARG A 31 2.94 19.44 -13.81
N ILE A 32 3.88 19.06 -12.95
CA ILE A 32 3.85 17.79 -12.23
C ILE A 32 2.62 17.72 -11.32
N LEU A 33 2.29 18.82 -10.62
CA LEU A 33 1.10 18.90 -9.78
C LEU A 33 -0.20 18.90 -10.60
N SER A 34 -0.25 19.49 -11.79
CA SER A 34 -1.41 19.43 -12.69
C SER A 34 -1.68 18.01 -13.17
N GLN A 35 -0.65 17.32 -13.68
CA GLN A 35 -0.78 15.93 -14.13
C GLN A 35 -1.26 15.01 -13.00
N ARG A 36 -0.75 15.22 -11.77
CA ARG A 36 -1.25 14.48 -10.61
C ARG A 36 -2.73 14.73 -10.36
N ARG A 37 -3.18 15.99 -10.43
CA ARG A 37 -4.60 16.35 -10.27
C ARG A 37 -5.49 15.71 -11.34
N GLU A 38 -5.04 15.68 -12.59
CA GLU A 38 -5.77 15.05 -13.71
C GLU A 38 -5.92 13.53 -13.49
N LEU A 39 -4.85 12.84 -13.11
CA LEU A 39 -4.89 11.40 -12.79
C LEU A 39 -5.81 11.07 -11.60
N HIS A 40 -5.96 12.00 -10.66
CA HIS A 40 -6.88 11.83 -9.52
C HIS A 40 -8.36 11.96 -9.91
N VAL A 41 -8.68 12.70 -10.98
CA VAL A 41 -10.07 12.83 -11.47
C VAL A 41 -10.51 11.55 -12.18
N GLU A 42 -9.60 10.91 -12.94
CA GLU A 42 -9.91 9.66 -13.65
C GLU A 42 -10.04 8.46 -12.70
N LYS A 43 -9.29 8.42 -11.58
CA LYS A 43 -9.28 7.28 -10.66
C LYS A 43 -10.42 7.27 -9.62
N ASN A 44 -11.30 8.29 -9.62
CA ASN A 44 -12.52 8.31 -8.81
C ASN A 44 -13.72 7.58 -9.46
N MET A 45 -13.55 7.00 -10.64
CA MET A 45 -14.31 5.82 -11.08
C MET A 45 -13.60 4.58 -10.52
N GLY A 46 -14.00 3.84 -9.50
CA GLY A 46 -15.13 3.78 -8.61
C GLY A 46 -15.11 2.33 -8.08
N PRO A 47 -15.18 2.06 -6.76
CA PRO A 47 -15.15 0.70 -6.17
C PRO A 47 -16.26 -0.25 -6.66
N SER A 48 -17.16 0.22 -7.52
CA SER A 48 -18.28 -0.50 -8.13
C SER A 48 -17.88 -1.63 -9.08
N GLU A 49 -16.70 -1.60 -9.71
CA GLU A 49 -16.31 -2.64 -10.68
C GLU A 49 -15.85 -3.92 -10.00
N LEU A 50 -15.15 -3.81 -8.86
CA LEU A 50 -14.73 -4.96 -8.08
C LEU A 50 -15.93 -5.69 -7.45
N GLU A 51 -16.90 -4.94 -6.93
CA GLU A 51 -18.14 -5.50 -6.38
C GLU A 51 -18.96 -6.19 -7.47
N LYS A 52 -18.99 -5.64 -8.69
CA LYS A 52 -19.63 -6.29 -9.86
C LYS A 52 -18.91 -7.57 -10.30
N ALA A 53 -17.58 -7.59 -10.29
CA ALA A 53 -16.80 -8.78 -10.65
C ALA A 53 -17.01 -9.92 -9.64
N ILE A 54 -17.00 -9.60 -8.34
CA ILE A 54 -17.27 -10.57 -7.27
C ILE A 54 -18.70 -11.11 -7.35
N ALA A 55 -19.70 -10.24 -7.59
CA ALA A 55 -21.09 -10.69 -7.76
C ALA A 55 -21.26 -11.61 -8.97
N LYS A 56 -20.57 -11.33 -10.08
CA LYS A 56 -20.60 -12.14 -11.30
C LYS A 56 -19.92 -13.50 -11.13
N ALA A 57 -18.84 -13.59 -10.35
CA ALA A 57 -18.17 -14.85 -10.06
C ALA A 57 -18.99 -15.75 -9.10
N LEU A 58 -19.74 -15.16 -8.17
CA LEU A 58 -20.56 -15.89 -7.20
C LEU A 58 -21.89 -16.40 -7.78
N HIS A 59 -22.50 -15.67 -8.72
CA HIS A 59 -23.75 -16.08 -9.38
C HIS A 59 -23.43 -16.82 -10.68
N GLY A 60 -22.67 -17.91 -10.55
CA GLY A 60 -22.17 -18.72 -11.67
C GLY A 60 -23.15 -18.76 -12.84
N SER A 61 -22.63 -18.52 -14.05
CA SER A 61 -23.39 -18.52 -15.29
C SER A 61 -24.26 -19.77 -15.40
N ASP A 62 -25.52 -19.65 -14.96
CA ASP A 62 -26.59 -20.60 -15.19
C ASP A 62 -26.91 -20.56 -16.68
N SER A 63 -26.15 -21.33 -17.44
CA SER A 63 -26.45 -21.67 -18.83
C SER A 63 -26.20 -23.15 -19.01
N ASP A 64 -27.26 -23.92 -18.72
CA ASP A 64 -27.72 -25.14 -19.37
C ASP A 64 -26.67 -26.03 -20.08
N LYS A 65 -26.49 -27.27 -19.57
CA LYS A 65 -27.00 -28.50 -20.24
C LYS A 65 -26.43 -29.81 -19.67
N ASP A 66 -27.36 -30.63 -19.19
CA ASP A 66 -27.57 -32.06 -19.47
C ASP A 66 -26.41 -32.86 -20.08
N GLY A 67 -25.98 -33.89 -19.34
CA GLY A 67 -25.03 -34.90 -19.81
C GLY A 67 -24.91 -36.07 -18.85
N ASP A 68 -25.89 -36.96 -18.89
CA ASP A 68 -25.93 -38.31 -18.31
C ASP A 68 -24.71 -39.14 -18.76
N SER A 69 -23.92 -39.70 -17.83
CA SER A 69 -22.92 -40.75 -18.10
C SER A 69 -22.43 -41.44 -16.82
N ASP A 70 -22.73 -42.73 -16.79
CA ASP A 70 -22.31 -43.84 -15.93
C ASP A 70 -21.00 -43.74 -15.12
N GLU A 71 -21.10 -44.26 -13.89
CA GLU A 71 -20.03 -44.59 -12.95
C GLU A 71 -19.01 -45.60 -13.50
N PRO A 72 -17.75 -45.48 -13.07
CA PRO A 72 -17.12 -46.66 -12.50
C PRO A 72 -16.44 -46.39 -11.15
N GLU A 73 -16.71 -47.30 -10.22
CA GLU A 73 -15.97 -47.49 -8.97
C GLU A 73 -14.46 -47.64 -9.25
N THR A 74 -13.61 -46.92 -8.51
CA THR A 74 -12.25 -47.39 -8.22
C THR A 74 -11.66 -46.75 -6.97
N ASP A 75 -11.47 -47.62 -6.00
CA ASP A 75 -10.28 -47.86 -5.18
C ASP A 75 -9.67 -46.77 -4.29
N ASN A 76 -9.68 -47.14 -3.01
CA ASN A 76 -8.96 -46.57 -1.88
C ASN A 76 -7.44 -46.49 -2.14
N SER A 77 -6.89 -45.28 -2.20
CA SER A 77 -5.47 -45.08 -1.88
C SER A 77 -5.28 -43.89 -0.95
N SER A 78 -5.06 -44.23 0.33
CA SER A 78 -4.16 -43.55 1.28
C SER A 78 -4.12 -42.02 1.24
N ASP A 79 -5.07 -41.48 2.01
CA ASP A 79 -5.23 -40.13 2.55
C ASP A 79 -3.93 -39.58 3.19
N ILE A 80 -3.10 -38.96 2.35
CA ILE A 80 -2.05 -38.03 2.78
C ILE A 80 -2.71 -36.67 2.66
N GLY A 81 -3.19 -36.13 3.78
CA GLY A 81 -3.95 -34.89 3.84
C GLY A 81 -3.34 -33.80 2.95
N GLU A 82 -3.97 -33.59 1.80
CA GLU A 82 -3.74 -32.42 0.96
C GLU A 82 -3.98 -31.23 1.87
N SER A 83 -2.90 -30.54 2.22
CA SER A 83 -3.04 -29.22 2.81
C SER A 83 -3.71 -28.38 1.73
N ASP A 84 -5.02 -28.16 1.88
CA ASP A 84 -5.82 -27.24 1.06
C ASP A 84 -5.15 -25.87 1.13
N ASP A 85 -4.16 -25.63 0.26
CA ASP A 85 -3.55 -24.33 0.12
C ASP A 85 -4.63 -23.43 -0.48
N PRO A 86 -5.14 -22.44 0.27
CA PRO A 86 -6.20 -21.56 -0.22
C PRO A 86 -5.73 -20.71 -1.42
N LEU A 87 -4.47 -20.79 -1.81
CA LEU A 87 -3.90 -20.14 -3.00
C LEU A 87 -3.77 -21.07 -4.21
N SER A 88 -4.24 -22.32 -4.11
CA SER A 88 -4.17 -23.31 -5.20
C SER A 88 -5.12 -23.02 -6.35
N ASP A 89 -6.17 -22.22 -6.13
CA ASP A 89 -7.11 -21.79 -7.17
C ASP A 89 -7.40 -20.27 -7.13
N LEU A 90 -8.01 -19.77 -8.20
CA LEU A 90 -8.34 -18.35 -8.31
C LEU A 90 -9.39 -17.93 -7.27
N THR A 91 -10.36 -18.81 -6.97
CA THR A 91 -11.45 -18.50 -6.04
C THR A 91 -10.93 -18.27 -4.62
N GLY A 92 -10.06 -19.16 -4.14
CA GLY A 92 -9.40 -19.05 -2.84
C GLY A 92 -8.49 -17.83 -2.75
N CYS A 93 -7.78 -17.48 -3.83
CA CYS A 93 -7.02 -16.22 -3.91
C CYS A 93 -7.93 -14.99 -3.74
N LEU A 94 -9.06 -14.95 -4.44
CA LEU A 94 -10.01 -13.84 -4.36
C LEU A 94 -10.67 -13.72 -2.97
N LEU A 95 -11.02 -14.85 -2.35
CA LEU A 95 -11.55 -14.87 -0.99
C LEU A 95 -10.51 -14.39 0.02
N THR A 96 -9.26 -14.84 -0.10
CA THR A 96 -8.15 -14.40 0.76
C THR A 96 -7.90 -12.90 0.60
N LEU A 97 -7.89 -12.38 -0.64
CA LEU A 97 -7.73 -10.96 -0.91
C LEU A 97 -8.87 -10.14 -0.29
N LYS A 98 -10.11 -10.65 -0.35
CA LYS A 98 -11.27 -10.00 0.28
C LYS A 98 -11.08 -9.89 1.79
N VAL A 99 -10.66 -10.97 2.46
CA VAL A 99 -10.36 -10.96 3.90
C VAL A 99 -9.31 -9.89 4.23
N ILE A 100 -8.20 -9.85 3.47
CA ILE A 100 -7.14 -8.84 3.67
C ILE A 100 -7.69 -7.42 3.47
N LYS A 101 -8.51 -7.19 2.44
CA LYS A 101 -9.13 -5.89 2.18
C LYS A 101 -10.06 -5.48 3.34
N ASP A 102 -10.85 -6.39 3.86
CA ASP A 102 -11.79 -6.11 4.95
C ASP A 102 -11.03 -5.81 6.27
N GLU A 103 -9.96 -6.56 6.57
CA GLU A 103 -9.03 -6.26 7.67
C GLU A 103 -8.37 -4.88 7.48
N MET A 104 -7.87 -4.60 6.26
CA MET A 104 -7.28 -3.31 5.92
C MET A 104 -8.24 -2.15 6.13
N LEU A 105 -9.49 -2.25 5.66
CA LEU A 105 -10.49 -1.18 5.82
C LEU A 105 -10.93 -1.01 7.27
N THR A 106 -10.91 -2.09 8.06
CA THR A 106 -11.19 -2.04 9.50
C THR A 106 -10.09 -1.30 10.26
N LEU A 107 -8.82 -1.55 9.91
CA LEU A 107 -7.67 -0.93 10.55
C LEU A 107 -7.40 0.49 10.02
N ILE A 108 -7.50 0.68 8.71
CA ILE A 108 -7.07 1.87 7.96
C ILE A 108 -8.24 2.35 7.08
N PRO A 109 -9.22 3.08 7.65
CA PRO A 109 -10.36 3.58 6.87
C PRO A 109 -9.94 4.54 5.76
N GLU A 110 -8.94 5.38 6.04
CA GLU A 110 -8.33 6.30 5.07
C GLU A 110 -6.85 6.51 5.43
N PRO A 111 -5.89 6.41 4.49
CA PRO A 111 -4.45 6.40 4.83
C PRO A 111 -3.97 7.69 5.50
N CYS A 112 -4.44 8.85 5.03
CA CYS A 112 -4.00 10.13 5.56
C CYS A 112 -4.52 10.34 6.98
N ALA A 113 -5.81 10.10 7.22
CA ALA A 113 -6.45 10.19 8.52
C ALA A 113 -5.91 9.17 9.50
N PHE A 114 -5.57 7.96 9.04
CA PHE A 114 -4.89 6.96 9.85
C PHE A 114 -3.50 7.44 10.29
N ALA A 115 -2.65 7.88 9.35
CA ALA A 115 -1.32 8.39 9.68
C ALA A 115 -1.37 9.63 10.60
N GLU A 116 -2.30 10.55 10.33
CA GLU A 116 -2.55 11.72 11.19
C GLU A 116 -3.01 11.29 12.60
N GLY A 117 -3.92 10.32 12.69
CA GLY A 117 -4.37 9.77 13.97
C GLY A 117 -3.23 9.15 14.78
N VAL A 118 -2.36 8.38 14.14
CA VAL A 118 -1.15 7.81 14.77
C VAL A 118 -0.23 8.91 15.28
N LEU A 119 0.03 9.94 14.47
CA LEU A 119 0.86 11.08 14.88
C LEU A 119 0.25 11.83 16.07
N LEU A 120 -1.05 12.09 16.04
CA LEU A 120 -1.74 12.80 17.14
C LEU A 120 -1.74 11.98 18.43
N GLN A 121 -1.94 10.66 18.36
CA GLN A 121 -1.80 9.78 19.52
C GLN A 121 -0.40 9.85 20.12
N PHE A 122 0.62 9.86 19.27
CA PHE A 122 2.01 10.01 19.68
C PHE A 122 2.29 11.38 20.33
N ILE A 123 1.83 12.49 19.73
CA ILE A 123 2.01 13.84 20.32
C ILE A 123 1.28 13.96 21.66
N ASN A 124 0.08 13.37 21.76
CA ASN A 124 -0.68 13.36 23.00
C ASN A 124 0.03 12.56 24.10
N SER A 125 0.63 11.41 23.80
CA SER A 125 1.34 10.60 24.81
C SER A 125 2.50 11.36 25.46
N ILE A 126 3.15 12.25 24.71
CA ILE A 126 4.22 13.13 25.19
C ILE A 126 3.66 14.26 26.06
N THR A 127 2.50 14.81 25.70
CA THR A 127 1.95 15.99 26.38
C THR A 127 1.42 15.66 27.79
N TYR A 128 0.93 14.44 28.01
CA TYR A 128 0.33 14.04 29.30
C TYR A 128 1.33 13.45 30.31
N THR A 129 2.56 13.17 29.90
CA THR A 129 3.60 12.67 30.79
C THR A 129 4.40 13.84 31.38
N ASP A 130 3.93 14.36 32.52
CA ASP A 130 4.59 15.45 33.30
C ASP A 130 5.97 15.04 33.87
N ASP A 131 6.25 13.73 33.84
CA ASP A 131 7.59 13.19 34.08
C ASP A 131 8.49 13.53 32.89
N ARG A 132 9.32 14.57 33.09
CA ARG A 132 10.38 15.10 32.21
C ARG A 132 11.43 14.07 31.72
N ALA A 133 11.20 12.78 31.90
CA ALA A 133 12.08 11.72 31.47
C ALA A 133 11.64 11.17 30.11
N ASN A 134 11.99 11.90 29.04
CA ASN A 134 12.34 11.49 27.65
C ASN A 134 11.73 10.25 26.96
N ASN A 135 10.78 9.54 27.55
CA ASN A 135 10.19 8.33 27.03
C ASN A 135 8.91 8.71 26.31
N SER A 136 9.04 9.48 25.22
CA SER A 136 7.99 9.53 24.21
C SER A 136 7.67 8.08 23.85
N ASP A 137 6.38 7.74 23.84
CA ASP A 137 5.94 6.37 23.57
C ASP A 137 6.09 6.05 22.08
N GLN A 138 7.35 5.89 21.65
CA GLN A 138 7.74 5.52 20.29
C GLN A 138 7.07 4.20 19.88
N THR A 139 6.68 3.38 20.86
CA THR A 139 5.99 2.13 20.61
C THR A 139 4.70 2.32 19.83
N ILE A 140 4.03 3.49 19.91
CA ILE A 140 2.80 3.74 19.12
C ILE A 140 3.09 3.63 17.62
N VAL A 141 4.08 4.35 17.10
CA VAL A 141 4.42 4.32 15.65
C VAL A 141 5.07 2.98 15.31
N THR A 142 6.02 2.52 16.14
CA THR A 142 6.75 1.26 15.92
C THR A 142 5.85 0.02 15.97
N ASN A 143 4.72 0.05 16.67
CA ASN A 143 3.75 -1.05 16.69
C ASN A 143 2.83 -1.03 15.46
N MET A 144 2.53 0.15 14.88
CA MET A 144 1.64 0.25 13.72
C MET A 144 2.31 -0.19 12.42
N ILE A 145 3.59 0.12 12.23
CA ILE A 145 4.38 -0.31 11.06
C ILE A 145 4.29 -1.83 10.79
N PRO A 146 4.61 -2.72 11.76
CA PRO A 146 4.56 -4.16 11.52
C PRO A 146 3.15 -4.67 11.28
N MET A 147 2.11 -4.01 11.80
CA MET A 147 0.71 -4.37 11.51
C MET A 147 0.37 -4.12 10.03
N VAL A 148 0.68 -2.93 9.51
CA VAL A 148 0.44 -2.58 8.10
C VAL A 148 1.33 -3.43 7.18
N GLN A 149 2.60 -3.61 7.55
CA GLN A 149 3.54 -4.48 6.83
C GLN A 149 3.05 -5.93 6.78
N GLY A 150 2.46 -6.44 7.87
CA GLY A 150 1.90 -7.80 7.92
C GLY A 150 0.77 -8.00 6.92
N LEU A 151 -0.13 -7.01 6.77
CA LEU A 151 -1.17 -7.04 5.75
C LEU A 151 -0.58 -7.00 4.33
N LEU A 152 0.42 -6.14 4.09
CA LEU A 152 1.07 -6.03 2.78
C LEU A 152 1.81 -7.32 2.40
N ASN A 153 2.54 -7.91 3.34
CA ASN A 153 3.25 -9.18 3.12
C ASN A 153 2.29 -10.33 2.82
N ARG A 154 1.05 -10.29 3.34
CA ARG A 154 -0.01 -11.25 3.00
C ARG A 154 -0.64 -10.95 1.64
N SER A 155 -0.74 -9.68 1.23
CA SER A 155 -1.41 -9.30 -0.04
C SER A 155 -0.55 -9.58 -1.28
N ILE A 156 0.77 -9.41 -1.19
CA ILE A 156 1.70 -9.62 -2.31
C ILE A 156 1.60 -11.02 -2.93
N PRO A 157 1.74 -12.14 -2.19
CA PRO A 157 1.68 -13.47 -2.79
C PRO A 157 0.30 -13.76 -3.41
N VAL A 158 -0.78 -13.24 -2.83
CA VAL A 158 -2.13 -13.37 -3.38
C VAL A 158 -2.26 -12.60 -4.70
N GLN A 159 -1.73 -11.38 -4.75
CA GLN A 159 -1.68 -10.57 -5.98
C GLN A 159 -0.88 -11.28 -7.08
N ASP A 160 0.28 -11.85 -6.76
CA ASP A 160 1.13 -12.57 -7.71
C ASP A 160 0.42 -13.83 -8.24
N GLN A 161 -0.29 -14.57 -7.39
CA GLN A 161 -1.07 -15.72 -7.85
C GLN A 161 -2.25 -15.33 -8.74
N ILE A 162 -2.98 -14.27 -8.40
CA ILE A 162 -4.05 -13.74 -9.28
C ILE A 162 -3.46 -13.36 -10.64
N LEU A 163 -2.30 -12.69 -10.67
CA LEU A 163 -1.60 -12.36 -11.91
C LEU A 163 -1.26 -13.61 -12.73
N ASN A 164 -0.79 -14.68 -12.08
CA ASN A 164 -0.46 -15.94 -12.74
C ASN A 164 -1.70 -16.63 -13.34
N PHE A 165 -2.84 -16.63 -12.62
CA PHE A 165 -4.07 -17.29 -13.08
C PHE A 165 -4.75 -16.57 -14.24
N CYS A 166 -4.82 -15.25 -14.21
CA CYS A 166 -5.66 -14.48 -15.14
C CYS A 166 -4.96 -13.30 -15.84
N GLY A 167 -3.66 -13.10 -15.62
CA GLY A 167 -2.90 -12.00 -16.21
C GLY A 167 -3.33 -10.63 -15.67
N VAL A 168 -3.18 -9.58 -16.48
CA VAL A 168 -3.58 -8.22 -16.11
C VAL A 168 -5.10 -8.05 -16.27
N SER A 169 -5.84 -8.61 -15.33
CA SER A 169 -7.30 -8.61 -15.26
C SER A 169 -7.84 -7.52 -14.30
N PRO A 170 -9.16 -7.26 -14.27
CA PRO A 170 -9.79 -6.42 -13.24
C PRO A 170 -9.49 -6.90 -11.82
N GLU A 171 -9.47 -8.22 -11.60
CA GLU A 171 -9.16 -8.86 -10.32
C GLU A 171 -7.73 -8.54 -9.87
N PHE A 172 -6.76 -8.68 -10.78
CA PHE A 172 -5.38 -8.29 -10.52
C PHE A 172 -5.26 -6.80 -10.20
N ARG A 173 -5.94 -5.93 -10.95
CA ARG A 173 -5.92 -4.47 -10.68
C ARG A 173 -6.52 -4.12 -9.32
N ALA A 174 -7.52 -4.87 -8.88
CA ALA A 174 -8.07 -4.71 -7.54
C ALA A 174 -7.09 -5.14 -6.45
N ALA A 175 -6.41 -6.28 -6.63
CA ALA A 175 -5.33 -6.72 -5.75
C ALA A 175 -4.19 -5.69 -5.67
N ASP A 176 -3.74 -5.20 -6.82
CA ASP A 176 -2.75 -4.14 -6.94
C ASP A 176 -3.18 -2.85 -6.22
N THR A 177 -4.46 -2.50 -6.28
CA THR A 177 -4.99 -1.33 -5.56
C THR A 177 -4.90 -1.50 -4.05
N VAL A 178 -5.19 -2.70 -3.52
CA VAL A 178 -5.03 -3.02 -2.09
C VAL A 178 -3.55 -2.92 -1.68
N SER A 179 -2.64 -3.54 -2.43
CA SER A 179 -1.21 -3.48 -2.14
C SER A 179 -0.67 -2.05 -2.18
N ARG A 180 -1.02 -1.24 -3.20
CA ARG A 180 -0.63 0.18 -3.27
C ARG A 180 -1.18 1.01 -2.12
N TYR A 181 -2.40 0.73 -1.67
CA TYR A 181 -3.00 1.41 -0.54
C TYR A 181 -2.20 1.13 0.75
N LEU A 182 -1.86 -0.13 1.00
CA LEU A 182 -1.03 -0.54 2.13
C LEU A 182 0.39 0.04 2.04
N SER A 183 1.04 -0.03 0.87
CA SER A 183 2.38 0.56 0.66
C SER A 183 2.38 2.08 0.86
N THR A 184 1.35 2.78 0.40
CA THR A 184 1.22 4.23 0.65
C THR A 184 1.07 4.53 2.13
N THR A 185 0.24 3.75 2.84
CA THR A 185 0.05 3.92 4.29
C THR A 185 1.34 3.65 5.05
N LEU A 186 2.06 2.59 4.69
CA LEU A 186 3.34 2.25 5.27
C LEU A 186 4.36 3.37 5.08
N ALA A 187 4.48 3.92 3.87
CA ALA A 187 5.38 5.04 3.58
C ALA A 187 5.05 6.29 4.42
N TYR A 188 3.78 6.53 4.75
CA TYR A 188 3.40 7.62 5.67
C TYR A 188 3.88 7.38 7.09
N LEU A 189 3.80 6.14 7.58
CA LEU A 189 4.29 5.78 8.92
C LEU A 189 5.82 5.84 8.98
N GLU A 190 6.51 5.35 7.95
CA GLU A 190 7.97 5.39 7.83
C GLU A 190 8.49 6.83 7.77
N ASP A 191 7.78 7.75 7.08
CA ASP A 191 8.12 9.18 7.06
C ASP A 191 8.01 9.80 8.47
N ILE A 192 6.96 9.46 9.22
CA ILE A 192 6.82 9.89 10.63
C ILE A 192 7.97 9.35 11.48
N GLU A 193 8.26 8.04 11.37
CA GLU A 193 9.36 7.41 12.10
C GLU A 193 10.72 8.02 11.74
N PHE A 194 10.94 8.37 10.46
CA PHE A 194 12.16 9.01 9.99
C PHE A 194 12.38 10.37 10.64
N PHE A 195 11.38 11.28 10.59
CA PHE A 195 11.50 12.59 11.22
C PHE A 195 11.72 12.49 12.72
N PHE A 196 11.03 11.55 13.37
CA PHE A 196 11.24 11.27 14.78
C PHE A 196 12.65 10.78 15.08
N GLY A 197 13.17 9.79 14.33
CA GLY A 197 14.47 9.19 14.58
C GLY A 197 15.65 10.13 14.30
N VAL A 198 15.51 11.03 13.32
CA VAL A 198 16.58 11.95 12.92
C VAL A 198 16.58 13.24 13.72
N GLU A 199 15.42 13.88 13.89
CA GLU A 199 15.29 15.22 14.47
C GLU A 199 14.62 15.24 15.85
N GLY A 200 14.17 14.07 16.32
CA GLY A 200 13.40 13.94 17.55
C GLY A 200 11.97 14.47 17.44
N VAL A 201 11.29 14.52 18.58
CA VAL A 201 9.92 15.05 18.70
C VAL A 201 9.82 16.48 18.15
N SER A 202 10.81 17.33 18.44
CA SER A 202 10.80 18.73 18.02
C SER A 202 10.78 18.87 16.49
N GLY A 203 11.62 18.11 15.79
CA GLY A 203 11.66 18.17 14.33
C GLY A 203 10.39 17.62 13.69
N LEU A 204 9.88 16.50 14.21
CA LEU A 204 8.60 15.95 13.78
C LEU A 204 7.44 16.95 13.95
N CYS A 205 7.35 17.64 15.09
CA CYS A 205 6.33 18.67 15.31
C CYS A 205 6.46 19.85 14.35
N VAL A 206 7.70 20.31 14.08
CA VAL A 206 7.96 21.38 13.12
C VAL A 206 7.55 20.94 11.71
N ALA A 207 7.99 19.77 11.26
CA ALA A 207 7.65 19.20 9.96
C ALA A 207 6.13 19.07 9.78
N HIS A 208 5.43 18.57 10.81
CA HIS A 208 3.97 18.50 10.81
C HIS A 208 3.33 19.90 10.69
N SER A 209 3.77 20.87 11.48
CA SER A 209 3.23 22.24 11.45
C SER A 209 3.45 22.96 10.11
N MET A 210 4.52 22.59 9.39
CA MET A 210 4.85 23.13 8.08
C MET A 210 4.20 22.38 6.92
N GLY A 211 3.43 21.32 7.19
CA GLY A 211 2.81 20.51 6.14
C GLY A 211 3.83 19.69 5.34
N GLU A 212 4.96 19.35 5.94
CA GLU A 212 6.08 18.71 5.24
C GLU A 212 5.97 17.19 5.13
N LEU A 213 5.16 16.56 5.97
CA LEU A 213 4.99 15.11 6.00
C LEU A 213 4.28 14.59 4.74
N MET A 214 4.63 13.38 4.31
CA MET A 214 4.13 12.77 3.08
C MET A 214 2.61 12.69 3.02
N TYR A 215 1.96 12.33 4.13
CA TYR A 215 0.50 12.19 4.20
C TYR A 215 -0.22 13.53 4.03
N GLN A 216 0.37 14.64 4.53
CA GLN A 216 -0.20 15.99 4.39
C GLN A 216 -0.18 16.46 2.93
N LYS A 217 0.85 16.04 2.19
CA LYS A 217 1.01 16.29 0.75
C LYS A 217 0.24 15.30 -0.13
N ARG A 218 -0.40 14.28 0.48
CA ARG A 218 -1.12 13.19 -0.21
C ARG A 218 -0.26 12.50 -1.28
N LEU A 219 1.03 12.30 -0.99
CA LEU A 219 1.94 11.63 -1.90
C LEU A 219 1.59 10.14 -1.92
N ARG A 220 1.26 9.58 -3.09
CA ARG A 220 1.03 8.14 -3.26
C ARG A 220 2.29 7.50 -3.81
N VAL A 221 2.65 6.33 -3.28
CA VAL A 221 3.76 5.50 -3.75
C VAL A 221 3.26 4.54 -4.82
#